data_AF-A0A2T5NPI7-F1
#
_entry.id   AF-A0A2T5NPI7-F1
#
_cell.length_a   1.000
_cell.length_b   1.000
_cell.length_c   1.000
_cell.angle_alpha   90.00
_cell.angle_beta   90.00
_cell.angle_gamma   90.00
#
_symmetry.space_group_name_H-M   'P 1'
#
loop_
_entity.id
_entity.type
_entity.pdbx_description
1 polymer ?
#
loop_
_entity_poly.entity_id
_entity_poly.type
_entity_poly.pdbx_seq_one_letter_code
_entity_poly.pdbx_strand_id
1 'polypeptide(L)'
;MELEISVEAEKKYLNSLVALTVVLLSVFMGLGKLKDDNIVQARQLLKADAVDGWSEYQSKKIKQHLAESSLRQARLLALANPAAAAALRPEQATIQGDIARYAAEAQALQQKAKAKEQGFEELNARHELFDVSDAGLSIAVACAAVAALAANFIPLLCAWAFGALGVFFWLAGFAGWNIHPGWIVSLLG
;
A
#
# COMPACT_ATOMS: atom_id res chain seq x y z
N MET A 1 -19.84 -52.69 -21.47
CA MET A 1 -21.01 -51.81 -21.69
C MET A 1 -21.47 -51.11 -20.40
N GLU A 2 -22.06 -51.76 -19.38
CA GLU A 2 -22.51 -51.04 -18.17
C GLU A 2 -21.38 -50.35 -17.37
N LEU A 3 -20.23 -51.04 -17.19
CA LEU A 3 -19.03 -50.46 -16.56
C LEU A 3 -18.39 -49.31 -17.36
N GLU A 4 -18.52 -49.32 -18.69
CA GLU A 4 -17.99 -48.25 -19.55
C GLU A 4 -18.88 -47.00 -19.46
N ILE A 5 -20.20 -47.20 -19.39
CA ILE A 5 -21.19 -46.12 -19.23
C ILE A 5 -21.04 -45.44 -17.86
N SER A 6 -20.76 -46.19 -16.78
CA SER A 6 -20.59 -45.61 -15.44
C SER A 6 -19.33 -44.75 -15.33
N VAL A 7 -18.21 -45.21 -15.90
CA VAL A 7 -16.93 -44.48 -15.92
C VAL A 7 -17.04 -43.20 -16.77
N GLU A 8 -17.76 -43.25 -17.88
CA GLU A 8 -17.98 -42.09 -18.73
C GLU A 8 -18.89 -41.03 -18.07
N ALA A 9 -19.90 -41.47 -17.32
CA ALA A 9 -20.74 -40.58 -16.52
C ALA A 9 -19.95 -39.91 -15.37
N GLU A 10 -19.11 -40.65 -14.65
CA GLU A 10 -18.27 -40.13 -13.56
C GLU A 10 -17.26 -39.07 -14.07
N LYS A 11 -16.61 -39.33 -15.20
CA LYS A 11 -15.72 -38.37 -15.87
C LYS A 11 -16.46 -37.09 -16.28
N LYS A 12 -17.67 -37.21 -16.81
CA LYS A 12 -18.51 -36.07 -17.21
C LYS A 12 -18.90 -35.21 -15.99
N TYR A 13 -19.20 -35.85 -14.86
CA TYR A 13 -19.51 -35.14 -13.61
C TYR A 13 -18.29 -34.40 -13.06
N LEU A 14 -17.12 -35.05 -12.99
CA LEU A 14 -15.86 -34.41 -12.56
C LEU A 14 -15.54 -33.18 -13.43
N ASN A 15 -15.60 -33.32 -14.76
CA ASN A 15 -15.33 -32.22 -15.68
C ASN A 15 -16.29 -31.04 -15.49
N SER A 16 -17.57 -31.32 -15.23
CA SER A 16 -18.55 -30.27 -14.92
C SER A 16 -18.23 -29.53 -13.63
N LEU A 17 -17.78 -30.24 -12.58
CA LEU A 17 -17.37 -29.63 -11.31
C LEU A 17 -16.10 -28.79 -11.46
N VAL A 18 -15.12 -29.28 -12.22
CA VAL A 18 -13.91 -28.51 -12.51
C VAL A 18 -14.27 -27.24 -13.28
N ALA A 19 -15.09 -27.34 -14.32
CA ALA A 19 -15.51 -26.17 -15.11
C ALA A 19 -16.22 -25.12 -14.24
N LEU A 20 -17.15 -25.54 -13.38
CA LEU A 20 -17.84 -24.64 -12.46
C LEU A 20 -16.86 -23.98 -11.47
N THR A 21 -15.94 -24.77 -10.92
CA THR A 21 -14.92 -24.28 -9.97
C THR A 21 -14.05 -23.20 -10.62
N VAL A 22 -13.53 -23.46 -11.83
CA VAL A 22 -12.69 -22.51 -12.56
C VAL A 22 -13.44 -21.22 -12.88
N VAL A 23 -14.70 -21.32 -13.31
CA VAL A 23 -15.53 -20.13 -13.60
C VAL A 23 -15.73 -19.29 -12.34
N LEU A 24 -16.10 -19.90 -11.21
CA LEU A 24 -16.30 -19.18 -9.95
C LEU A 24 -15.01 -18.52 -9.46
N LEU A 25 -13.90 -19.26 -9.43
CA LEU A 25 -12.60 -18.70 -9.02
C LEU A 25 -12.18 -17.54 -9.93
N SER A 26 -12.39 -17.67 -11.24
CA SER A 26 -12.06 -16.62 -12.22
C SER A 26 -12.86 -15.33 -11.99
N VAL A 27 -14.12 -15.43 -11.59
CA VAL A 27 -14.94 -14.25 -11.22
C VAL A 27 -14.36 -13.56 -9.98
N PHE A 28 -14.01 -14.32 -8.93
CA PHE A 28 -13.37 -13.75 -7.74
C PHE A 28 -12.03 -13.09 -8.06
N MET A 29 -11.19 -13.74 -8.88
CA MET A 29 -9.91 -13.17 -9.34
C MET A 29 -10.13 -11.86 -10.10
N GLY A 30 -11.08 -11.81 -11.03
CA GLY A 30 -11.37 -10.59 -11.80
C GLY A 30 -11.84 -9.43 -10.93
N LEU A 31 -12.74 -9.69 -9.97
CA LEU A 31 -13.21 -8.68 -9.03
C LEU A 31 -12.12 -8.24 -8.04
N GLY A 32 -11.30 -9.19 -7.58
CA GLY A 32 -10.14 -8.93 -6.72
C GLY A 32 -9.15 -7.99 -7.38
N LYS A 33 -8.75 -8.30 -8.63
CA LYS A 33 -7.80 -7.47 -9.39
C LYS A 33 -8.29 -6.04 -9.59
N LEU A 34 -9.56 -5.86 -9.95
CA LEU A 34 -10.12 -4.50 -10.11
C LEU A 34 -10.04 -3.69 -8.80
N LYS A 35 -10.30 -4.33 -7.66
CA LYS A 35 -10.21 -3.67 -6.35
C LYS A 35 -8.76 -3.40 -5.97
N ASP A 36 -7.88 -4.36 -6.20
CA ASP A 36 -6.47 -4.28 -5.88
C ASP A 36 -5.75 -3.18 -6.68
N ASP A 37 -6.01 -3.08 -7.98
CA ASP A 37 -5.47 -2.02 -8.85
C ASP A 37 -5.85 -0.62 -8.35
N ASN A 38 -7.06 -0.45 -7.82
CA ASN A 38 -7.49 0.80 -7.22
C ASN A 38 -6.73 1.12 -5.91
N ILE A 39 -6.43 0.09 -5.11
CA ILE A 39 -5.63 0.23 -3.88
C ILE A 39 -4.18 0.57 -4.25
N VAL A 40 -3.59 -0.08 -5.25
CA VAL A 40 -2.25 0.22 -5.77
C VAL A 40 -2.16 1.68 -6.23
N GLN A 41 -3.13 2.16 -7.02
CA GLN A 41 -3.19 3.55 -7.45
C GLN A 41 -3.29 4.52 -6.26
N ALA A 42 -4.16 4.23 -5.29
CA ALA A 42 -4.29 5.05 -4.09
C ALA A 42 -2.99 5.08 -3.25
N ARG A 43 -2.29 3.94 -3.11
CA ARG A 43 -0.99 3.86 -2.44
C ARG A 43 0.07 4.68 -3.15
N GLN A 44 0.15 4.59 -4.48
CA GLN A 44 1.10 5.36 -5.28
C GLN A 44 0.86 6.87 -5.10
N LEU A 45 -0.41 7.30 -5.13
CA LEU A 45 -0.77 8.69 -4.88
C LEU A 45 -0.38 9.15 -3.46
N LEU A 46 -0.72 8.38 -2.42
CA LEU A 46 -0.34 8.73 -1.04
C LEU A 46 1.17 8.78 -0.84
N LYS A 47 1.91 7.86 -1.46
CA LYS A 47 3.37 7.84 -1.40
C LYS A 47 3.98 9.05 -2.13
N ALA A 48 3.45 9.41 -3.30
CA ALA A 48 3.86 10.61 -4.02
C ALA A 48 3.58 11.88 -3.19
N ASP A 49 2.37 12.03 -2.66
CA ASP A 49 1.99 13.14 -1.77
C ASP A 49 2.91 13.22 -0.53
N ALA A 50 3.28 12.09 0.06
CA ALA A 50 4.18 12.04 1.21
C ALA A 50 5.60 12.51 0.84
N VAL A 51 6.14 12.05 -0.29
CA VAL A 51 7.45 12.48 -0.80
C VAL A 51 7.47 13.97 -1.12
N ASP A 52 6.41 14.49 -1.75
CA ASP A 52 6.26 15.92 -2.03
C ASP A 52 6.19 16.72 -0.73
N GLY A 53 5.39 16.26 0.24
CA GLY A 53 5.29 16.88 1.57
C GLY A 53 6.62 16.91 2.32
N TRP A 54 7.42 15.84 2.24
CA TRP A 54 8.77 15.82 2.80
C TRP A 54 9.72 16.77 2.07
N SER A 55 9.61 16.87 0.74
CA SER A 55 10.42 17.78 -0.06
C SER A 55 10.13 19.24 0.28
N GLU A 56 8.84 19.59 0.45
CA GLU A 56 8.42 20.90 0.93
C GLU A 56 8.94 21.18 2.35
N TYR A 57 8.82 20.21 3.25
CA TYR A 57 9.36 20.32 4.62
C TYR A 57 10.86 20.64 4.61
N GLN A 58 11.65 19.88 3.83
CA GLN A 58 13.10 20.11 3.71
C GLN A 58 13.39 21.51 3.15
N SER A 59 12.63 21.95 2.14
CA SER A 59 12.74 23.32 1.61
C SER A 59 12.50 24.39 2.68
N LYS A 60 11.44 24.23 3.51
CA LYS A 60 11.15 25.17 4.61
C LYS A 60 12.23 25.15 5.68
N LYS A 61 12.78 23.98 6.03
CA LYS A 61 13.90 23.89 6.97
C LYS A 61 15.16 24.57 6.46
N ILE A 62 15.47 24.47 5.16
CA ILE A 62 16.60 25.19 4.55
C ILE A 62 16.36 26.70 4.62
N LYS A 63 15.15 27.18 4.26
CA LYS A 63 14.80 28.61 4.37
C LYS A 63 14.88 29.14 5.80
N GLN A 64 14.41 28.35 6.78
CA GLN A 64 14.55 28.64 8.20
C GLN A 64 16.03 28.78 8.59
N HIS A 65 16.87 27.80 8.25
CA HIS A 65 18.30 27.83 8.59
C HIS A 65 19.03 29.00 7.92
N LEU A 66 18.65 29.35 6.68
CA LEU A 66 19.17 30.53 6.00
C LEU A 66 18.80 31.82 6.75
N ALA A 67 17.54 31.97 7.16
CA ALA A 67 17.09 33.11 7.96
C ALA A 67 17.80 33.20 9.32
N GLU A 68 18.01 32.06 10.00
CA GLU A 68 18.81 31.99 11.23
C GLU A 68 20.26 32.44 10.99
N SER A 69 20.86 32.03 9.88
CA SER A 69 22.20 32.46 9.48
C SER A 69 22.26 33.97 9.22
N SER A 70 21.30 34.52 8.48
CA SER A 70 21.18 35.96 8.22
C SER A 70 20.98 36.75 9.50
N LEU A 71 20.17 36.25 10.45
CA LEU A 71 20.00 36.88 11.76
C LEU A 71 21.30 36.89 12.57
N ARG A 72 22.07 35.79 12.55
CA ARG A 72 23.39 35.74 13.19
C ARG A 72 24.34 36.76 12.58
N GLN A 73 24.39 36.87 11.25
CA GLN A 73 25.22 37.85 10.56
C GLN A 73 24.81 39.29 10.91
N ALA A 74 23.52 39.60 10.89
CA ALA A 74 23.00 40.92 11.25
C ALA A 74 23.33 41.30 12.70
N ARG A 75 23.30 40.34 13.64
CA ARG A 75 23.71 40.53 15.03
C ARG A 75 25.22 40.77 15.16
N LEU A 76 26.05 40.02 14.44
CA LEU A 76 27.50 40.23 14.41
C LEU A 76 27.87 41.59 13.84
N LEU A 77 27.18 42.04 12.78
CA LEU A 77 27.37 43.37 12.21
C LEU A 77 26.98 44.50 13.19
N ALA A 78 25.87 44.33 13.93
CA ALA A 78 25.46 45.28 14.95
C ALA A 78 26.46 45.37 16.12
N LEU A 79 27.12 44.25 16.47
CA LEU A 79 28.20 44.22 17.46
C LEU A 79 29.47 44.89 16.94
N ALA A 80 29.81 44.68 15.66
CA ALA A 80 30.99 45.28 15.03
C ALA A 80 30.84 46.78 14.76
N ASN A 81 29.61 47.27 14.51
CA ASN A 81 29.31 48.68 14.31
C ASN A 81 28.09 49.12 15.16
N PRO A 82 28.32 49.52 16.43
CA PRO A 82 27.26 49.92 17.35
C PRO A 82 26.42 51.12 16.87
N ALA A 83 27.00 52.02 16.07
CA ALA A 83 26.29 53.18 15.52
C ALA A 83 25.21 52.77 14.51
N ALA A 84 25.42 51.66 13.78
CA ALA A 84 24.46 51.11 12.83
C ALA A 84 23.42 50.16 13.47
N ALA A 85 23.62 49.75 14.73
CA ALA A 85 22.76 48.78 15.40
C ALA A 85 21.29 49.21 15.46
N ALA A 86 21.03 50.51 15.67
CA ALA A 86 19.67 51.04 15.70
C ALA A 86 18.93 50.88 14.36
N ALA A 87 19.64 51.05 13.24
CA ALA A 87 19.10 50.91 11.90
C ALA A 87 18.86 49.45 11.49
N LEU A 88 19.60 48.50 12.07
CA LEU A 88 19.47 47.06 11.78
C LEU A 88 18.34 46.36 12.56
N ARG A 89 17.87 46.94 13.68
CA ARG A 89 16.79 46.37 14.50
C ARG A 89 15.51 45.98 13.74
N PRO A 90 14.92 46.82 12.85
CA PRO A 90 13.71 46.44 12.12
C PRO A 90 13.93 45.21 11.24
N GLU A 91 15.05 45.15 10.52
CA GLU A 91 15.40 44.00 9.67
C GLU A 91 15.58 42.72 10.50
N GLN A 92 16.25 42.81 11.64
CA GLN A 92 16.39 41.69 12.56
C GLN A 92 15.04 41.17 13.08
N ALA A 93 14.06 42.07 13.32
CA ALA A 93 12.71 41.69 13.73
C ALA A 93 11.94 40.98 12.60
N THR A 94 12.06 41.48 11.36
CA THR A 94 11.50 40.81 10.17
C THR A 94 12.05 39.39 10.02
N ILE A 95 13.37 39.23 10.09
CA ILE A 95 14.02 37.91 9.97
C ILE A 95 13.57 36.97 11.10
N GLN A 96 13.42 37.47 12.34
CA GLN A 96 12.88 36.67 13.45
C GLN A 96 11.44 36.21 13.19
N GLY A 97 10.60 37.07 12.62
CA GLY A 97 9.26 36.71 12.18
C GLY A 97 9.27 35.62 11.10
N ASP A 98 10.18 35.71 10.14
CA ASP A 98 10.36 34.69 9.10
C ASP A 98 10.79 33.34 9.67
N ILE A 99 11.72 33.33 10.63
CA ILE A 99 12.15 32.10 11.32
C ILE A 99 10.94 31.43 12.00
N ALA A 100 10.15 32.21 12.74
CA ALA A 100 8.97 31.69 13.43
C ALA A 100 7.92 31.14 12.44
N ARG A 101 7.69 31.86 11.34
CA ARG A 101 6.78 31.42 10.26
C ARG A 101 7.26 30.11 9.63
N TYR A 102 8.52 30.03 9.20
CA TYR A 102 9.05 28.82 8.58
C TYR A 102 9.07 27.63 9.53
N ALA A 103 9.33 27.85 10.83
CA ALA A 103 9.27 26.79 11.84
C ALA A 103 7.84 26.23 11.96
N ALA A 104 6.82 27.10 12.04
CA ALA A 104 5.42 26.68 12.11
C ALA A 104 4.96 25.95 10.84
N GLU A 105 5.30 26.48 9.66
CA GLU A 105 4.99 25.86 8.37
C GLU A 105 5.67 24.50 8.21
N ALA A 106 6.94 24.38 8.59
CA ALA A 106 7.68 23.12 8.53
C ALA A 106 7.03 22.07 9.47
N GLN A 107 6.65 22.44 10.69
CA GLN A 107 5.98 21.52 11.59
C GLN A 107 4.64 21.03 11.04
N ALA A 108 3.84 21.92 10.44
CA ALA A 108 2.58 21.55 9.80
C ALA A 108 2.80 20.59 8.61
N LEU A 109 3.81 20.84 7.78
CA LEU A 109 4.17 19.96 6.66
C LEU A 109 4.64 18.59 7.15
N GLN A 110 5.45 18.54 8.20
CA GLN A 110 5.88 17.28 8.80
C GLN A 110 4.70 16.44 9.29
N GLN A 111 3.72 17.06 9.97
CA GLN A 111 2.53 16.36 10.44
C GLN A 111 1.69 15.83 9.28
N LYS A 112 1.52 16.62 8.21
CA LYS A 112 0.81 16.19 6.99
C LYS A 112 1.51 15.01 6.32
N ALA A 113 2.83 15.07 6.16
CA ALA A 113 3.61 13.99 5.55
C ALA A 113 3.48 12.69 6.36
N LYS A 114 3.61 12.76 7.70
CA LYS A 114 3.42 11.60 8.59
C LYS A 114 2.01 11.01 8.53
N ALA A 115 0.98 11.85 8.45
CA ALA A 115 -0.40 11.36 8.31
C ALA A 115 -0.60 10.61 6.98
N LYS A 116 0.05 11.06 5.91
CA LYS A 116 0.03 10.37 4.60
C LYS A 116 0.78 9.03 4.65
N GLU A 117 1.89 8.94 5.37
CA GLU A 117 2.60 7.67 5.62
C GLU A 117 1.73 6.67 6.41
N GLN A 118 1.00 7.12 7.42
CA GLN A 118 0.08 6.25 8.16
C GLN A 118 -1.04 5.71 7.26
N GLY A 119 -1.62 6.56 6.40
CA GLY A 119 -2.61 6.12 5.43
C GLY A 119 -2.05 5.15 4.37
N PHE A 120 -0.75 5.28 4.05
CA PHE A 120 -0.06 4.32 3.19
C PHE A 120 0.02 2.94 3.83
N GLU A 121 0.39 2.84 5.12
CA GLU A 121 0.47 1.56 5.84
C GLU A 121 -0.88 0.84 5.89
N GLU A 122 -1.99 1.57 6.11
CA GLU A 122 -3.34 1.00 6.10
C GLU A 122 -3.71 0.41 4.74
N LEU A 123 -3.39 1.11 3.65
CA LEU A 123 -3.63 0.60 2.30
C LEU A 123 -2.67 -0.54 1.95
N ASN A 124 -1.44 -0.52 2.46
CA ASN A 124 -0.46 -1.57 2.23
C ASN A 124 -0.91 -2.90 2.84
N ALA A 125 -1.40 -2.87 4.08
CA ALA A 125 -1.98 -4.04 4.73
C ALA A 125 -3.14 -4.65 3.95
N ARG A 126 -4.00 -3.82 3.33
CA ARG A 126 -5.10 -4.30 2.49
C ARG A 126 -4.60 -4.93 1.20
N HIS A 127 -3.58 -4.35 0.57
CA HIS A 127 -2.98 -4.91 -0.64
C HIS A 127 -2.35 -6.28 -0.38
N GLU A 128 -1.64 -6.45 0.73
CA GLU A 128 -1.04 -7.75 1.11
C GLU A 128 -2.11 -8.87 1.22
N LEU A 129 -3.31 -8.55 1.69
CA LEU A 129 -4.43 -9.50 1.72
C LEU A 129 -4.90 -9.89 0.31
N PHE A 130 -4.93 -8.95 -0.62
CA PHE A 130 -5.27 -9.22 -2.01
C PHE A 130 -4.19 -10.04 -2.73
N ASP A 131 -2.91 -9.81 -2.44
CA ASP A 131 -1.81 -10.63 -2.99
C ASP A 131 -1.90 -12.10 -2.52
N VAL A 132 -2.11 -12.32 -1.22
CA VAL A 132 -2.29 -13.68 -0.67
C VAL A 132 -3.55 -14.33 -1.25
N SER A 133 -4.62 -13.56 -1.45
CA SER A 133 -5.83 -14.02 -2.13
C SER A 133 -5.54 -14.45 -3.58
N ASP A 134 -4.89 -13.61 -4.39
CA ASP A 134 -4.60 -13.90 -5.80
C ASP A 134 -3.68 -15.12 -5.94
N ALA A 135 -2.70 -15.26 -5.05
CA ALA A 135 -1.85 -16.45 -4.97
C ALA A 135 -2.67 -17.71 -4.64
N GLY A 136 -3.53 -17.67 -3.61
CA GLY A 136 -4.38 -18.79 -3.22
C GLY A 136 -5.37 -19.20 -4.32
N LEU A 137 -6.02 -18.24 -4.97
CA LEU A 137 -6.94 -18.49 -6.08
C LEU A 137 -6.20 -19.04 -7.31
N SER A 138 -5.00 -18.55 -7.61
CA SER A 138 -4.18 -19.07 -8.71
C SER A 138 -3.76 -20.53 -8.49
N ILE A 139 -3.35 -20.88 -7.26
CA ILE A 139 -3.05 -22.27 -6.87
C ILE A 139 -4.31 -23.13 -7.01
N ALA A 140 -5.47 -22.62 -6.56
CA ALA A 140 -6.74 -23.33 -6.68
C ALA A 140 -7.11 -23.64 -8.14
N VAL A 141 -6.95 -22.67 -9.05
CA VAL A 141 -7.18 -22.86 -10.48
C VAL A 141 -6.20 -23.90 -11.06
N ALA A 142 -4.93 -23.86 -10.68
CA ALA A 142 -3.93 -24.85 -11.11
C ALA A 142 -4.30 -26.27 -10.63
N CYS A 143 -4.71 -26.42 -9.37
CA CYS A 143 -5.17 -27.71 -8.82
C CYS A 143 -6.43 -28.22 -9.55
N ALA A 144 -7.37 -27.33 -9.88
CA ALA A 144 -8.57 -27.69 -10.65
C ALA A 144 -8.22 -28.15 -12.08
N ALA A 145 -7.26 -27.49 -12.73
CA ALA A 145 -6.76 -27.90 -14.04
C ALA A 145 -6.09 -29.28 -13.99
N VAL A 146 -5.28 -29.55 -12.95
CA VAL A 146 -4.68 -30.87 -12.72
C VAL A 146 -5.76 -31.94 -12.47
N ALA A 147 -6.84 -31.61 -11.76
CA ALA A 147 -7.95 -32.53 -11.52
C ALA A 147 -8.62 -32.98 -12.84
N ALA A 148 -8.87 -32.04 -13.75
CA ALA A 148 -9.41 -32.34 -15.08
C ALA A 148 -8.44 -33.20 -15.92
N LEU A 149 -7.14 -32.86 -15.92
CA LEU A 149 -6.15 -33.59 -16.73
C LEU A 149 -5.90 -35.01 -16.21
N ALA A 150 -5.81 -35.17 -14.89
CA ALA A 150 -5.56 -36.47 -14.25
C ALA A 150 -6.83 -37.32 -14.09
N ALA A 151 -8.01 -36.78 -14.42
CA ALA A 151 -9.32 -37.39 -14.13
C ALA A 151 -9.42 -37.88 -12.67
N ASN A 152 -8.87 -37.09 -11.73
CA ASN A 152 -8.79 -37.44 -10.31
C ASN A 152 -9.47 -36.36 -9.47
N PHE A 153 -10.26 -36.78 -8.48
CA PHE A 153 -10.99 -35.90 -7.58
C PHE A 153 -10.10 -35.30 -6.47
N ILE A 154 -8.98 -35.93 -6.11
CA ILE A 154 -8.10 -35.45 -5.02
C ILE A 154 -7.55 -34.04 -5.29
N PRO A 155 -7.01 -33.71 -6.49
CA PRO A 155 -6.57 -32.35 -6.79
C PRO A 155 -7.72 -31.33 -6.76
N LEU A 156 -8.96 -31.74 -7.03
CA LEU A 156 -10.13 -30.87 -6.94
C LEU A 156 -10.46 -30.49 -5.48
N LEU A 157 -10.28 -31.41 -4.54
CA LEU A 157 -10.39 -31.09 -3.11
C LEU A 157 -9.32 -30.08 -2.66
N CYS A 158 -8.08 -30.26 -3.12
CA CYS A 158 -7.02 -29.27 -2.88
C CYS A 158 -7.40 -27.91 -3.48
N ALA A 159 -7.95 -27.89 -4.70
CA ALA A 159 -8.43 -26.66 -5.34
C ALA A 159 -9.46 -25.94 -4.47
N TRP A 160 -10.43 -26.66 -3.91
CA TRP A 160 -11.43 -26.05 -3.02
C TRP A 160 -10.84 -25.56 -1.71
N ALA A 161 -9.87 -26.26 -1.13
CA ALA A 161 -9.19 -25.82 0.09
C ALA A 161 -8.44 -24.50 -0.13
N PHE A 162 -7.61 -24.42 -1.18
CA PHE A 162 -6.89 -23.19 -1.54
C PHE A 162 -7.85 -22.09 -2.02
N GLY A 163 -8.91 -22.45 -2.73
CA GLY A 163 -9.92 -21.51 -3.21
C GLY A 163 -10.69 -20.87 -2.06
N ALA A 164 -11.10 -21.67 -1.06
CA ALA A 164 -11.75 -21.14 0.14
C ALA A 164 -10.83 -20.20 0.93
N LEU A 165 -9.54 -20.54 1.05
CA LEU A 165 -8.55 -19.67 1.67
C LEU A 165 -8.38 -18.36 0.88
N GLY A 166 -8.27 -18.44 -0.45
CA GLY A 166 -8.18 -17.26 -1.32
C GLY A 166 -9.41 -16.36 -1.19
N VAL A 167 -10.62 -16.91 -1.26
CA VAL A 167 -11.87 -16.17 -1.08
C VAL A 167 -11.97 -15.56 0.33
N PHE A 168 -11.49 -16.25 1.36
CA PHE A 168 -11.43 -15.69 2.71
C PHE A 168 -10.55 -14.43 2.78
N PHE A 169 -9.34 -14.47 2.21
CA PHE A 169 -8.46 -13.31 2.17
C PHE A 169 -9.00 -12.20 1.25
N TRP A 170 -9.67 -12.56 0.15
CA TRP A 170 -10.40 -11.62 -0.71
C TRP A 170 -11.46 -10.84 0.08
N LEU A 171 -12.29 -11.55 0.86
CA LEU A 171 -13.30 -10.95 1.72
C LEU A 171 -12.67 -10.08 2.81
N ALA A 172 -11.58 -10.54 3.43
CA ALA A 172 -10.85 -9.78 4.44
C ALA A 172 -10.28 -8.47 3.87
N GLY A 173 -9.67 -8.51 2.69
CA GLY A 173 -9.18 -7.32 1.98
C GLY A 173 -10.31 -6.37 1.57
N PHE A 174 -11.44 -6.92 1.11
CA PHE A 174 -12.61 -6.13 0.72
C PHE A 174 -13.29 -5.44 1.92
N ALA A 175 -13.43 -6.16 3.03
CA ALA A 175 -14.00 -5.64 4.28
C ALA A 175 -13.02 -4.75 5.08
N GLY A 176 -11.74 -4.69 4.67
CA GLY A 176 -10.72 -3.91 5.36
C GLY A 176 -10.36 -4.47 6.73
N TRP A 177 -10.42 -5.79 6.91
CA TRP A 177 -10.03 -6.42 8.17
C TRP A 177 -8.53 -6.28 8.40
N ASN A 178 -8.12 -5.97 9.63
CA ASN A 178 -6.72 -5.76 9.97
C ASN A 178 -6.00 -7.08 10.27
N ILE A 179 -6.08 -8.01 9.32
CA ILE A 179 -5.38 -9.30 9.38
C ILE A 179 -4.02 -9.10 8.69
N HIS A 180 -2.94 -9.31 9.43
CA HIS A 180 -1.60 -9.26 8.87
C HIS A 180 -1.07 -10.69 8.73
N PRO A 181 -1.11 -11.31 7.54
CA PRO A 181 -0.42 -12.56 7.28
C PRO A 181 1.10 -12.32 7.14
N GLY A 182 1.70 -11.61 8.10
CA GLY A 182 3.09 -11.17 8.04
C GLY A 182 4.09 -12.32 7.92
N TRP A 183 3.73 -13.52 8.36
CA TRP A 183 4.53 -14.73 8.21
C TRP A 183 4.58 -15.26 6.76
N ILE A 184 3.54 -15.03 5.95
CA ILE A 184 3.52 -15.40 4.53
C ILE A 184 4.30 -14.38 3.71
N VAL A 185 4.09 -13.10 3.98
CA VAL A 185 4.80 -12.00 3.29
C VAL A 185 6.29 -12.07 3.59
N SER A 186 6.70 -12.27 4.85
CA SER A 186 8.12 -12.41 5.21
C SER A 186 8.83 -13.62 4.58
N LEU A 187 8.06 -14.65 4.21
CA LEU A 187 8.60 -15.84 3.54
C LEU A 187 8.84 -15.59 2.05
N LEU A 188 8.12 -14.65 1.45
CA LEU A 188 8.12 -14.37 0.01
C LEU A 188 8.85 -13.07 -0.37
N GLY A 189 9.11 -12.17 0.59
CA GLY A 189 9.93 -10.96 0.40
C GLY A 189 9.31 -9.72 1.04
#